data_AF-A0A937F3Q2-F1
#
_entry.id   AF-A0A937F3Q2-F1
#
_cell.length_a   1.000
_cell.length_b   1.000
_cell.length_c   1.000
_cell.angle_alpha   90.00
_cell.angle_beta   90.00
_cell.angle_gamma   90.00
#
_symmetry.space_group_name_H-M   'P 1'
#
loop_
_entity.id
_entity.type
_entity.pdbx_description
1 polymer ?
#
loop_
_entity_poly.entity_id
_entity_poly.type
_entity_poly.pdbx_seq_one_letter_code
_entity_poly.pdbx_strand_id
1 'polypeptide(L)'
;MGAAEGTRTADGGKTSLWEHHTDPGNFVENCGTFSYQFGYGQMPPEECDVQQMAKIRRHYEETILPQAQAAGIELDLLEKLNGIDLANQAPLAVTQSGGYVDRLVAEKQKGLQGSEAILEARVMSFCNPERGDGTPPSCWDASGLRAYDDISKEASIRHDQQRRMDMIDRALAAWEQDHPQVAQQLQLPDMAQLPAGQAQVAAVPASSLAIDREKVADQIIFWDASQQVAAIE
;
A
#
# COMPACT_ATOMS: atom_id res chain seq x y z
N MET A 1 -1.62 -5.72 -3.09
CA MET A 1 -1.31 -5.15 -4.42
C MET A 1 -2.09 -5.85 -5.52
N GLY A 2 -1.61 -6.93 -6.16
CA GLY A 2 -2.34 -7.57 -7.27
C GLY A 2 -3.74 -8.08 -6.91
N ALA A 3 -3.96 -8.50 -5.67
CA ALA A 3 -5.30 -8.84 -5.18
C ALA A 3 -6.25 -7.64 -5.12
N ALA A 4 -5.74 -6.45 -4.81
CA ALA A 4 -6.53 -5.21 -4.79
C ALA A 4 -6.85 -4.69 -6.21
N GLU A 5 -5.95 -4.93 -7.17
CA GLU A 5 -6.22 -4.75 -8.60
C GLU A 5 -7.22 -5.77 -9.16
N GLY A 6 -7.30 -6.95 -8.55
CA GLY A 6 -8.10 -8.09 -9.03
C GLY A 6 -7.38 -8.99 -10.03
N THR A 7 -6.10 -8.74 -10.30
CA THR A 7 -5.24 -9.54 -11.17
C THR A 7 -4.69 -10.78 -10.46
N ARG A 8 -4.70 -10.78 -9.12
CA ARG A 8 -4.35 -11.93 -8.29
C ARG A 8 -5.49 -12.32 -7.34
N THR A 9 -5.52 -13.58 -6.95
CA THR A 9 -6.27 -14.04 -5.77
C THR A 9 -5.52 -13.67 -4.49
N ALA A 10 -6.16 -13.80 -3.33
CA ALA A 10 -5.54 -13.43 -2.04
C ALA A 10 -4.29 -14.26 -1.71
N ASP A 11 -4.25 -15.52 -2.15
CA ASP A 11 -3.12 -16.46 -2.06
C ASP A 11 -2.08 -16.31 -3.20
N GLY A 12 -2.22 -15.28 -4.06
CA GLY A 12 -1.24 -14.95 -5.10
C GLY A 12 -1.41 -15.66 -6.45
N GLY A 13 -2.42 -16.52 -6.59
CA GLY A 13 -2.81 -17.11 -7.88
C GLY A 13 -3.19 -16.04 -8.91
N LYS A 14 -2.93 -16.29 -10.20
CA LYS A 14 -3.29 -15.38 -11.32
C LYS A 14 -4.79 -15.48 -11.61
N THR A 15 -5.46 -14.35 -11.83
CA THR A 15 -6.84 -14.33 -12.36
C THR A 15 -6.83 -14.13 -13.88
N SER A 16 -7.99 -14.18 -14.53
CA SER A 16 -8.10 -13.88 -15.96
C SER A 16 -7.72 -12.42 -16.30
N LEU A 17 -7.73 -11.51 -15.33
CA LEU A 17 -7.33 -10.11 -15.53
C LEU A 17 -5.80 -9.94 -15.57
N TRP A 18 -5.04 -10.94 -15.12
CA TRP A 18 -3.58 -10.87 -15.09
C TRP A 18 -2.96 -10.83 -16.50
N GLU A 19 -3.53 -11.58 -17.46
CA GLU A 19 -3.02 -11.55 -18.83
C GLU A 19 -3.28 -10.17 -19.43
N HIS A 20 -4.56 -9.81 -19.59
CA HIS A 20 -4.97 -8.53 -20.13
C HIS A 20 -6.35 -8.12 -19.59
N HIS A 21 -6.52 -6.83 -19.32
CA HIS A 21 -7.84 -6.26 -19.05
C HIS A 21 -7.91 -4.79 -19.45
N THR A 22 -9.09 -4.32 -19.82
CA THR A 22 -9.36 -2.90 -20.07
C THR A 22 -9.93 -2.27 -18.82
N ASP A 23 -9.32 -1.19 -18.34
CA ASP A 23 -9.84 -0.43 -17.20
C ASP A 23 -11.14 0.29 -17.62
N PRO A 24 -12.27 0.05 -16.93
CA PRO A 24 -13.54 0.65 -17.29
C PRO A 24 -13.55 2.19 -17.17
N GLY A 25 -12.70 2.77 -16.33
CA GLY A 25 -12.64 4.21 -16.03
C GLY A 25 -11.93 5.05 -17.09
N ASN A 26 -10.87 4.52 -17.71
CA ASN A 26 -10.09 5.25 -18.73
C ASN A 26 -9.96 4.52 -20.08
N PHE A 27 -10.50 3.30 -20.20
CA PHE A 27 -10.43 2.43 -21.38
C PHE A 27 -9.00 2.05 -21.80
N VAL A 28 -8.03 2.18 -20.92
CA VAL A 28 -6.64 1.77 -21.15
C VAL A 28 -6.50 0.28 -20.88
N GLU A 29 -5.70 -0.38 -21.69
CA GLU A 29 -5.40 -1.80 -21.54
C GLU A 29 -4.20 -2.01 -20.63
N ASN A 30 -4.35 -2.95 -19.71
CA ASN A 30 -3.40 -3.26 -18.65
C ASN A 30 -2.96 -4.73 -18.72
N CYS A 31 -1.76 -5.02 -18.21
CA CYS A 31 -1.19 -6.36 -18.08
C CYS A 31 -0.53 -6.56 -16.71
N GLY A 32 -0.39 -7.82 -16.30
CA GLY A 32 0.38 -8.23 -15.14
C GLY A 32 -0.36 -8.10 -13.81
N THR A 33 0.35 -8.45 -12.74
CA THR A 33 -0.02 -8.34 -11.33
C THR A 33 -0.38 -6.91 -10.94
N PHE A 34 0.32 -5.91 -11.45
CA PHE A 34 0.16 -4.53 -10.98
C PHE A 34 -0.60 -3.63 -11.96
N SER A 35 -1.28 -4.23 -12.96
CA SER A 35 -2.06 -3.51 -13.98
C SER A 35 -1.22 -2.47 -14.73
N TYR A 36 -0.06 -2.89 -15.25
CA TYR A 36 0.82 -2.00 -16.01
C TYR A 36 0.15 -1.52 -17.30
N GLN A 37 0.17 -0.21 -17.53
CA GLN A 37 -0.61 0.45 -18.58
C GLN A 37 0.19 0.75 -19.87
N PHE A 38 1.52 0.59 -19.83
CA PHE A 38 2.40 0.94 -20.94
C PHE A 38 2.89 -0.34 -21.63
N GLY A 39 2.94 -0.39 -22.95
CA GLY A 39 3.47 -1.57 -23.66
C GLY A 39 2.46 -2.68 -23.96
N TYR A 40 1.16 -2.40 -23.92
CA TYR A 40 0.13 -3.32 -24.39
C TYR A 40 0.45 -3.90 -25.79
N GLY A 41 0.34 -5.22 -25.94
CA GLY A 41 0.61 -5.95 -27.17
C GLY A 41 2.08 -6.00 -27.59
N GLN A 42 2.98 -5.37 -26.83
CA GLN A 42 4.41 -5.28 -27.13
C GLN A 42 5.27 -5.99 -26.07
N MET A 43 4.68 -6.34 -24.93
CA MET A 43 5.38 -6.85 -23.76
C MET A 43 4.58 -7.99 -23.09
N PRO A 44 5.22 -9.12 -22.71
CA PRO A 44 4.56 -10.16 -21.93
C PRO A 44 4.21 -9.66 -20.51
N PRO A 45 3.14 -10.17 -19.87
CA PRO A 45 2.72 -9.71 -18.55
C PRO A 45 3.78 -9.83 -17.44
N GLU A 46 4.71 -10.77 -17.54
CA GLU A 46 5.86 -10.88 -16.63
C GLU A 46 6.80 -9.67 -16.73
N GLU A 47 7.06 -9.17 -17.94
CA GLU A 47 7.90 -7.98 -18.11
C GLU A 47 7.14 -6.72 -17.69
N CYS A 48 5.81 -6.68 -17.88
CA CYS A 48 4.94 -5.69 -17.27
C CYS A 48 5.11 -5.64 -15.74
N ASP A 49 5.18 -6.81 -15.09
CA ASP A 49 5.37 -6.93 -13.64
C ASP A 49 6.73 -6.39 -13.19
N VAL A 50 7.81 -6.68 -13.91
CA VAL A 50 9.15 -6.16 -13.61
C VAL A 50 9.16 -4.63 -13.68
N GLN A 51 8.62 -4.05 -14.75
CA GLN A 51 8.62 -2.60 -14.95
C GLN A 51 7.79 -1.89 -13.89
N GLN A 52 6.60 -2.41 -13.60
CA GLN A 52 5.71 -1.78 -12.61
C GLN A 52 6.26 -1.95 -11.19
N MET A 53 6.86 -3.10 -10.85
CA MET A 53 7.52 -3.29 -9.57
C MET A 53 8.69 -2.32 -9.36
N ALA A 54 9.51 -2.09 -10.40
CA ALA A 54 10.58 -1.11 -10.32
C ALA A 54 10.06 0.32 -10.05
N LYS A 55 8.92 0.68 -10.66
CA LYS A 55 8.24 1.95 -10.41
C LYS A 55 7.68 2.05 -8.99
N ILE A 56 7.02 1.00 -8.51
CA ILE A 56 6.48 0.92 -7.15
C ILE A 56 7.60 1.08 -6.11
N ARG A 57 8.68 0.32 -6.27
CA ARG A 57 9.87 0.40 -5.41
C ARG A 57 10.41 1.83 -5.36
N ARG A 58 10.53 2.50 -6.51
CA ARG A 58 10.97 3.89 -6.57
C ARG A 58 10.06 4.81 -5.77
N HIS A 59 8.73 4.69 -5.90
CA HIS A 59 7.80 5.50 -5.10
C HIS A 59 7.94 5.22 -3.59
N TYR A 60 8.16 3.97 -3.21
CA TYR A 60 8.38 3.63 -1.80
C TYR A 60 9.66 4.25 -1.25
N GLU A 61 10.79 4.04 -1.93
CA GLU A 61 12.12 4.46 -1.47
C GLU A 61 12.37 5.96 -1.61
N GLU A 62 11.87 6.60 -2.67
CA GLU A 62 12.14 8.02 -2.97
C GLU A 62 11.01 8.97 -2.53
N THR A 63 9.84 8.46 -2.14
CA THR A 63 8.70 9.29 -1.72
C THR A 63 8.15 8.89 -0.37
N ILE A 64 7.61 7.68 -0.21
CA ILE A 64 6.87 7.29 1.00
C ILE A 64 7.78 7.31 2.24
N LEU A 65 8.95 6.64 2.17
CA LEU A 65 9.89 6.59 3.29
C LEU A 65 10.45 7.99 3.63
N PRO A 66 10.95 8.79 2.67
CA PRO A 66 11.40 10.15 2.97
C PRO A 66 10.32 11.06 3.57
N GLN A 67 9.07 10.98 3.09
CA GLN A 67 7.96 11.76 3.64
C GLN A 67 7.67 11.34 5.09
N ALA A 68 7.63 10.04 5.39
CA ALA A 68 7.40 9.56 6.74
C ALA A 68 8.51 10.00 7.70
N GLN A 69 9.77 9.90 7.25
CA GLN A 69 10.93 10.37 7.98
C GLN A 69 10.87 11.89 8.24
N ALA A 70 10.54 12.69 7.23
CA ALA A 70 10.41 14.14 7.36
C ALA A 70 9.29 14.55 8.32
N ALA A 71 8.20 13.77 8.35
CA ALA A 71 7.10 13.94 9.29
C ALA A 71 7.39 13.39 10.70
N GLY A 72 8.52 12.69 10.89
CA GLY A 72 8.90 12.09 12.16
C GLY A 72 8.01 10.92 12.60
N ILE A 73 7.39 10.21 11.64
CA ILE A 73 6.60 9.02 11.91
C ILE A 73 7.27 7.76 11.36
N GLU A 74 7.07 6.65 12.04
CA GLU A 74 7.38 5.31 11.51
C GLU A 74 6.08 4.70 10.99
N LEU A 75 6.11 4.17 9.77
CA LEU A 75 4.95 3.50 9.17
C LEU A 75 4.96 2.03 9.57
N ASP A 76 3.81 1.53 10.04
CA ASP A 76 3.63 0.09 10.22
C ASP A 76 3.46 -0.64 8.87
N LEU A 77 3.38 -1.97 8.91
CA LEU A 77 3.25 -2.80 7.71
C LEU A 77 1.99 -2.45 6.89
N LEU A 78 0.84 -2.25 7.53
CA LEU A 78 -0.40 -1.94 6.83
C LEU A 78 -0.34 -0.53 6.24
N GLU A 79 0.25 0.42 6.94
CA GLU A 79 0.45 1.78 6.45
C GLU A 79 1.36 1.81 5.23
N LYS A 80 2.43 1.01 5.22
CA LYS A 80 3.34 0.83 4.07
C LYS A 80 2.62 0.18 2.88
N LEU A 81 1.94 -0.96 3.09
CA LEU A 81 1.22 -1.68 2.04
C LEU A 81 0.15 -0.80 1.38
N ASN A 82 -0.57 -0.02 2.19
CA ASN A 82 -1.58 0.90 1.69
C ASN A 82 -0.98 2.08 0.93
N GLY A 83 0.12 2.67 1.40
CA GLY A 83 0.82 3.72 0.66
C GLY A 83 1.34 3.24 -0.70
N ILE A 84 1.89 2.03 -0.75
CA ILE A 84 2.40 1.40 -1.97
C ILE A 84 1.26 1.09 -2.95
N ASP A 85 0.16 0.52 -2.48
CA ASP A 85 -1.03 0.28 -3.31
C ASP A 85 -1.62 1.57 -3.86
N LEU A 86 -1.70 2.62 -3.04
CA LEU A 86 -2.17 3.92 -3.49
C LEU A 86 -1.21 4.56 -4.51
N ALA A 87 0.10 4.38 -4.36
CA ALA A 87 1.08 4.82 -5.36
C ALA A 87 0.94 4.05 -6.69
N ASN A 88 0.55 2.77 -6.64
CA ASN A 88 0.22 1.99 -7.84
C ASN A 88 -1.04 2.52 -8.52
N GLN A 89 -2.10 2.77 -7.74
CA GLN A 89 -3.40 3.22 -8.20
C GLN A 89 -3.36 4.65 -8.76
N ALA A 90 -2.81 5.59 -7.99
CA ALA A 90 -2.84 7.01 -8.25
C ALA A 90 -1.56 7.67 -7.72
N PRO A 91 -0.45 7.68 -8.48
CA PRO A 91 0.84 8.17 -8.00
C PRO A 91 0.80 9.56 -7.37
N LEU A 92 0.01 10.49 -7.93
CA LEU A 92 -0.13 11.85 -7.39
C LEU A 92 -0.78 11.90 -6.00
N ALA A 93 -1.63 10.93 -5.65
CA ALA A 93 -2.23 10.82 -4.32
C ALA A 93 -1.17 10.52 -3.23
N VAL A 94 0.04 10.12 -3.63
CA VAL A 94 1.19 9.88 -2.75
C VAL A 94 2.28 10.95 -2.92
N THR A 95 2.60 11.35 -4.16
CA THR A 95 3.78 12.17 -4.44
C THR A 95 3.59 13.66 -4.26
N GLN A 96 2.36 14.17 -4.29
CA GLN A 96 2.10 15.62 -4.11
C GLN A 96 2.03 16.02 -2.64
N SER A 97 2.18 17.32 -2.35
CA SER A 97 1.91 17.86 -1.02
C SER A 97 0.44 17.67 -0.65
N GLY A 98 0.16 17.24 0.58
CA GLY A 98 -1.18 16.79 0.98
C GLY A 98 -1.50 15.37 0.51
N GLY A 99 -0.49 14.61 0.07
CA GLY A 99 -0.57 13.20 -0.27
C GLY A 99 -0.68 12.29 0.94
N TYR A 100 -0.65 10.97 0.71
CA TYR A 100 -0.95 9.94 1.70
C TYR A 100 -0.28 10.11 3.07
N VAL A 101 1.03 10.33 3.11
CA VAL A 101 1.74 10.45 4.40
C VAL A 101 1.30 11.70 5.16
N ASP A 102 1.18 12.84 4.48
CA ASP A 102 0.69 14.08 5.09
C ASP A 102 -0.72 13.89 5.67
N ARG A 103 -1.59 13.18 4.93
CA ARG A 103 -2.94 12.86 5.38
C ARG A 103 -2.91 11.92 6.58
N LEU A 104 -2.12 10.85 6.54
CA LEU A 104 -2.01 9.91 7.65
C LEU A 104 -1.56 10.59 8.94
N VAL A 105 -0.59 11.50 8.86
CA VAL A 105 -0.16 12.33 10.00
C VAL A 105 -1.31 13.18 10.52
N ALA A 106 -2.03 13.87 9.63
CA ALA A 106 -3.16 14.71 10.02
C ALA A 106 -4.30 13.91 10.67
N GLU A 107 -4.60 12.72 10.15
CA GLU A 107 -5.64 11.83 10.69
C GLU A 107 -5.23 11.25 12.06
N LYS A 108 -3.97 10.84 12.22
CA LYS A 108 -3.42 10.41 13.54
C LYS A 108 -3.47 11.55 14.57
N GLN A 109 -3.20 12.79 14.16
CA GLN A 109 -3.32 13.96 15.04
C GLN A 109 -4.77 14.24 15.49
N LYS A 110 -5.77 13.82 14.71
CA LYS A 110 -7.18 13.85 15.12
C LYS A 110 -7.56 12.69 16.05
N GLY A 111 -6.64 11.78 16.34
CA GLY A 111 -6.84 10.64 17.22
C GLY A 111 -7.28 9.36 16.51
N LEU A 112 -7.35 9.34 15.16
CA LEU A 112 -7.63 8.11 14.41
C LEU A 112 -6.42 7.17 14.49
N GLN A 113 -6.69 5.86 14.47
CA GLN A 113 -5.65 4.83 14.56
C GLN A 113 -5.96 3.65 13.64
N GLY A 114 -4.94 2.84 13.34
CA GLY A 114 -5.08 1.60 12.58
C GLY A 114 -5.77 1.81 11.22
N SER A 115 -6.68 0.90 10.87
CA SER A 115 -7.39 0.92 9.59
C SER A 115 -8.24 2.17 9.38
N GLU A 116 -8.77 2.80 10.43
CA GLU A 116 -9.57 4.02 10.29
C GLU A 116 -8.70 5.20 9.82
N ALA A 117 -7.52 5.37 10.43
CA ALA A 117 -6.56 6.40 10.01
C ALA A 117 -6.08 6.18 8.57
N ILE A 118 -5.82 4.92 8.19
CA ILE A 118 -5.41 4.56 6.84
C ILE A 118 -6.51 4.87 5.82
N LEU A 119 -7.76 4.48 6.10
CA LEU A 119 -8.89 4.74 5.20
C LEU A 119 -9.08 6.23 4.98
N GLU A 120 -9.14 7.02 6.05
CA GLU A 120 -9.28 8.47 5.94
C GLU A 120 -8.11 9.08 5.18
N ALA A 121 -6.87 8.64 5.45
CA ALA A 121 -5.70 9.12 4.73
C ALA A 121 -5.80 8.85 3.23
N ARG A 122 -6.15 7.62 2.83
CA ARG A 122 -6.32 7.23 1.43
C ARG A 122 -7.43 8.04 0.74
N VAL A 123 -8.56 8.23 1.40
CA VAL A 123 -9.68 9.02 0.87
C VAL A 123 -9.25 10.48 0.69
N MET A 124 -8.68 11.09 1.73
CA MET A 124 -8.29 12.50 1.73
C MET A 124 -7.13 12.81 0.78
N SER A 125 -6.34 11.83 0.37
CA SER A 125 -5.32 11.99 -0.68
C SER A 125 -5.89 12.34 -2.05
N PHE A 126 -7.18 12.05 -2.29
CA PHE A 126 -7.90 12.50 -3.47
C PHE A 126 -8.55 13.87 -3.30
N CYS A 127 -8.51 14.44 -2.07
CA CYS A 127 -8.92 15.81 -1.83
C CYS A 127 -7.80 16.82 -2.04
N ASN A 128 -8.03 17.70 -3.02
CA ASN A 128 -7.29 18.94 -3.19
C ASN A 128 -8.21 20.14 -2.90
N PRO A 129 -8.17 20.71 -1.68
CA PRO A 129 -8.98 21.87 -1.31
C PRO A 129 -8.44 23.18 -1.91
N GLU A 130 -7.21 23.19 -2.44
CA GLU A 130 -6.54 24.36 -3.00
C GLU A 130 -6.12 24.09 -4.45
N ARG A 131 -7.10 24.04 -5.37
CA ARG A 131 -6.84 23.77 -6.79
C ARG A 131 -5.94 24.81 -7.47
N GLY A 132 -5.70 25.96 -6.84
CA GLY A 132 -4.75 26.98 -7.28
C GLY A 132 -5.11 27.69 -8.60
N ASP A 133 -6.22 27.31 -9.23
CA ASP A 133 -6.66 27.74 -10.56
C ASP A 133 -7.84 28.73 -10.52
N GLY A 134 -8.22 29.19 -9.31
CA GLY A 134 -9.35 30.11 -9.11
C GLY A 134 -10.73 29.44 -9.17
N THR A 135 -10.81 28.11 -9.32
CA THR A 135 -12.07 27.37 -9.13
C THR A 135 -12.38 27.21 -7.64
N PRO A 136 -13.67 27.21 -7.24
CA PRO A 136 -14.04 26.95 -5.85
C PRO A 136 -13.42 25.63 -5.36
N PRO A 137 -12.97 25.55 -4.10
CA PRO A 137 -12.46 24.32 -3.51
C PRO A 137 -13.41 23.15 -3.81
N SER A 138 -12.92 22.13 -4.51
CA SER A 138 -13.65 20.87 -4.66
C SER A 138 -12.75 19.72 -4.26
N CYS A 139 -13.08 19.12 -3.11
CA CYS A 139 -12.29 18.08 -2.49
C CYS A 139 -12.24 16.77 -3.29
N TRP A 140 -12.81 16.67 -4.49
CA TRP A 140 -12.97 15.36 -5.14
C TRP A 140 -12.66 15.37 -6.63
N ASP A 141 -12.02 16.39 -7.19
CA ASP A 141 -11.90 16.53 -8.65
C ASP A 141 -10.66 15.84 -9.28
N ALA A 142 -10.37 14.61 -8.85
CA ALA A 142 -9.37 13.75 -9.48
C ALA A 142 -9.95 13.03 -10.70
N SER A 143 -9.22 13.12 -11.83
CA SER A 143 -9.51 12.42 -13.09
C SER A 143 -9.32 10.91 -12.93
N GLY A 144 -10.25 10.11 -13.46
CA GLY A 144 -10.17 8.63 -13.43
C GLY A 144 -10.96 7.94 -12.32
N LEU A 145 -11.54 8.70 -11.38
CA LEU A 145 -12.43 8.14 -10.36
C LEU A 145 -13.86 8.10 -10.88
N ARG A 146 -14.45 6.91 -10.96
CA ARG A 146 -15.87 6.73 -11.27
C ARG A 146 -16.70 7.34 -10.14
N ALA A 147 -17.55 8.31 -10.44
CA ALA A 147 -18.74 8.57 -9.63
C ALA A 147 -19.79 7.56 -10.09
N TYR A 148 -20.34 6.75 -9.19
CA TYR A 148 -21.55 6.01 -9.53
C TYR A 148 -22.72 7.01 -9.51
N ASP A 149 -23.70 6.80 -10.40
CA ASP A 149 -24.80 7.74 -10.62
C ASP A 149 -25.69 7.97 -9.37
N ASP A 150 -25.57 7.10 -8.36
CA ASP A 150 -26.42 7.02 -7.17
C ASP A 150 -25.75 7.48 -5.86
N ILE A 151 -24.43 7.74 -5.85
CA ILE A 151 -23.71 8.18 -4.64
C ILE A 151 -22.81 9.38 -4.90
N SER A 152 -22.45 10.10 -3.83
CA SER A 152 -21.50 11.21 -3.94
C SER A 152 -20.12 10.72 -4.40
N LYS A 153 -19.34 11.60 -5.03
CA LYS A 153 -17.96 11.27 -5.46
C LYS A 153 -17.09 10.83 -4.28
N GLU A 154 -17.24 11.46 -3.12
CA GLU A 154 -16.61 11.05 -1.86
C GLU A 154 -16.98 9.62 -1.46
N ALA A 155 -18.28 9.30 -1.46
CA ALA A 155 -18.76 7.98 -1.09
C ALA A 155 -18.23 6.90 -2.05
N SER A 156 -18.13 7.21 -3.34
CA SER A 156 -17.52 6.32 -4.33
C SER A 156 -16.04 6.06 -4.06
N ILE A 157 -15.28 7.13 -3.79
CA ILE A 157 -13.85 7.04 -3.45
C ILE A 157 -13.66 6.20 -2.21
N ARG A 158 -14.40 6.50 -1.14
CA ARG A 158 -14.35 5.73 0.10
C ARG A 158 -14.67 4.26 -0.11
N HIS A 159 -15.69 3.95 -0.91
CA HIS A 159 -16.05 2.57 -1.22
C HIS A 159 -14.91 1.83 -1.95
N ASP A 160 -14.29 2.44 -2.95
CA ASP A 160 -13.17 1.84 -3.66
C ASP A 160 -11.92 1.68 -2.77
N GLN A 161 -11.59 2.70 -1.97
CA GLN A 161 -10.46 2.64 -1.05
C GLN A 161 -10.65 1.55 0.02
N GLN A 162 -11.87 1.42 0.58
CA GLN A 162 -12.19 0.33 1.50
C GLN A 162 -12.06 -1.03 0.83
N ARG A 163 -12.59 -1.21 -0.39
CA ARG A 163 -12.47 -2.47 -1.15
C ARG A 163 -11.00 -2.87 -1.34
N ARG A 164 -10.13 -1.91 -1.66
CA ARG A 164 -8.68 -2.17 -1.82
C ARG A 164 -8.03 -2.56 -0.50
N MET A 165 -8.36 -1.86 0.58
CA MET A 165 -7.88 -2.21 1.93
C MET A 165 -8.29 -3.62 2.33
N ASP A 166 -9.56 -3.99 2.14
CA ASP A 166 -10.06 -5.34 2.45
C ASP A 166 -9.29 -6.42 1.67
N MET A 167 -8.89 -6.14 0.43
CA MET A 167 -8.09 -7.07 -0.37
C MET A 167 -6.63 -7.16 0.08
N ILE A 168 -6.06 -6.07 0.61
CA ILE A 168 -4.74 -6.09 1.26
C ILE A 168 -4.81 -6.95 2.52
N ASP A 169 -5.81 -6.74 3.37
CA ASP A 169 -5.99 -7.50 4.60
C ASP A 169 -6.16 -9.00 4.34
N ARG A 170 -6.97 -9.37 3.33
CA ARG A 170 -7.14 -10.77 2.91
C ARG A 170 -5.85 -11.39 2.39
N ALA A 171 -5.07 -10.64 1.61
CA ALA A 171 -3.80 -11.13 1.08
C ALA A 171 -2.77 -11.32 2.20
N LEU A 172 -2.72 -10.39 3.17
CA LEU A 172 -1.85 -10.52 4.33
C LEU A 172 -2.25 -11.72 5.19
N ALA A 173 -3.54 -11.90 5.45
CA ALA A 173 -4.04 -13.05 6.22
C ALA A 173 -3.72 -14.39 5.53
N ALA A 174 -3.87 -14.48 4.20
CA ALA A 174 -3.49 -15.67 3.44
C ALA A 174 -1.97 -15.92 3.52
N TRP A 175 -1.17 -14.87 3.35
CA TRP A 175 0.28 -14.97 3.45
C TRP A 175 0.74 -15.43 4.84
N GLU A 176 0.15 -14.91 5.92
CA GLU A 176 0.45 -15.32 7.29
C GLU A 176 0.12 -16.79 7.57
N GLN A 177 -0.95 -17.31 6.96
CA GLN A 177 -1.32 -18.73 7.05
C GLN A 177 -0.26 -19.62 6.38
N ASP A 178 0.27 -19.18 5.24
CA ASP A 178 1.29 -19.90 4.48
C ASP A 178 2.71 -19.73 5.07
N HIS A 179 2.93 -18.65 5.84
CA HIS A 179 4.23 -18.28 6.42
C HIS A 179 4.17 -18.10 7.95
N PRO A 180 3.74 -19.12 8.72
CA PRO A 180 3.47 -18.98 10.16
C PRO A 180 4.71 -18.61 10.98
N GLN A 181 5.91 -18.96 10.50
CA GLN A 181 7.17 -18.62 11.18
C GLN A 181 7.49 -17.13 11.11
N VAL A 182 7.14 -16.47 10.00
CA VAL A 182 7.35 -15.02 9.83
C VAL A 182 6.21 -14.23 10.49
N ALA A 183 4.98 -14.75 10.42
CA ALA A 183 3.84 -14.19 11.15
C ALA A 183 4.10 -14.11 12.67
N GLN A 184 4.73 -15.13 13.26
CA GLN A 184 5.12 -15.12 14.68
C GLN A 184 6.14 -14.01 15.01
N GLN A 185 7.04 -13.65 14.09
CA GLN A 185 7.99 -12.56 14.28
C GLN A 185 7.33 -11.18 14.22
N LEU A 186 6.27 -11.04 13.42
CA LEU A 186 5.42 -9.84 13.39
C LEU A 186 4.54 -9.71 14.65
N GLN A 187 4.09 -10.84 15.22
CA GLN A 187 3.16 -10.89 16.36
C GLN A 187 3.82 -10.85 17.76
N LEU A 188 5.15 -10.74 17.88
CA LEU A 188 5.79 -10.69 19.21
C LEU A 188 5.26 -9.48 20.02
N PRO A 189 4.90 -9.67 21.31
CA PRO A 189 4.00 -8.78 22.03
C PRO A 189 4.58 -7.38 22.23
N ASP A 190 3.67 -6.40 22.31
CA ASP A 190 3.89 -5.14 23.02
C ASP A 190 4.45 -5.43 24.42
N MET A 191 5.52 -4.74 24.81
CA MET A 191 6.23 -4.90 26.08
C MET A 191 5.37 -4.61 27.33
N ALA A 192 4.09 -4.26 27.15
CA ALA A 192 3.11 -4.00 28.19
C ALA A 192 2.61 -5.26 28.95
N GLN A 193 2.97 -6.48 28.52
CA GLN A 193 2.54 -7.74 29.19
C GLN A 193 3.69 -8.54 29.83
N LEU A 194 4.67 -7.88 30.45
CA LEU A 194 5.53 -8.56 31.41
C LEU A 194 4.78 -8.72 32.75
N PRO A 195 4.59 -9.95 33.26
CA PRO A 195 4.04 -10.14 34.60
C PRO A 195 4.95 -9.46 35.62
N ALA A 196 4.36 -8.63 36.49
CA ALA A 196 5.06 -7.97 37.59
C ALA A 196 5.60 -9.04 38.55
N GLY A 197 6.85 -9.47 38.36
CA GLY A 197 7.43 -10.47 39.26
C GLY A 197 8.75 -11.14 38.89
N GLN A 198 9.38 -10.88 37.74
CA GLN A 198 10.68 -11.48 37.43
C GLN A 198 11.67 -10.46 36.87
N ALA A 199 12.14 -9.59 37.75
CA ALA A 199 13.37 -8.84 37.55
C ALA A 199 14.55 -9.83 37.69
N GLN A 200 15.13 -10.24 36.56
CA GLN A 200 16.57 -10.56 36.34
C GLN A 200 16.74 -11.51 35.16
N VAL A 201 16.64 -11.00 33.92
CA VAL A 201 17.46 -11.49 32.80
C VAL A 201 17.76 -10.29 31.91
N ALA A 202 18.99 -10.25 31.37
CA ALA A 202 19.63 -9.14 30.69
C ALA A 202 18.71 -8.27 29.80
N ALA A 203 18.84 -6.95 29.96
CA ALA A 203 18.28 -5.97 29.05
C ALA A 203 18.80 -6.21 27.64
N VAL A 204 17.97 -6.82 26.78
CA VAL A 204 18.14 -6.74 25.34
C VAL A 204 17.86 -5.28 24.96
N PRO A 205 18.79 -4.56 24.32
CA PRO A 205 18.55 -3.18 23.94
C PRO A 205 17.37 -3.13 22.96
N ALA A 206 16.37 -2.30 23.24
CA ALA A 206 15.19 -2.09 22.39
C ALA A 206 15.56 -1.78 20.92
N SER A 207 16.79 -1.31 20.66
CA SER A 207 17.30 -1.06 19.30
C SER A 207 17.56 -2.32 18.48
N SER A 208 17.76 -3.51 19.08
CA SER A 208 17.98 -4.74 18.31
C SER A 208 16.68 -5.38 17.82
N LEU A 209 15.52 -5.02 18.39
CA LEU A 209 14.20 -5.54 18.01
C LEU A 209 13.52 -4.68 16.93
N ALA A 210 13.75 -3.36 16.92
CA ALA A 210 13.23 -2.47 15.88
C ALA A 210 13.87 -2.73 14.50
N ILE A 211 15.15 -3.15 14.48
CA ILE A 211 15.92 -3.43 13.25
C ILE A 211 15.43 -4.67 12.49
N ASP A 212 14.60 -5.53 13.09
CA ASP A 212 14.06 -6.72 12.41
C ASP A 212 12.67 -6.51 11.80
N ARG A 213 11.80 -5.68 12.40
CA ARG A 213 10.43 -5.49 11.90
C ARG A 213 10.38 -4.75 10.57
N GLU A 214 11.21 -3.72 10.41
CA GLU A 214 11.32 -2.97 9.16
C GLU A 214 11.84 -3.86 8.03
N LYS A 215 12.86 -4.68 8.30
CA LYS A 215 13.41 -5.63 7.34
C LYS A 215 12.42 -6.73 6.97
N VAL A 216 11.65 -7.25 7.93
CA VAL A 216 10.59 -8.22 7.66
C VAL A 216 9.48 -7.59 6.82
N ALA A 217 9.09 -6.34 7.11
CA ALA A 217 8.11 -5.61 6.30
C ALA A 217 8.60 -5.40 4.86
N ASP A 218 9.83 -4.93 4.67
CA ASP A 218 10.43 -4.76 3.33
C ASP A 218 10.59 -6.10 2.62
N GLN A 219 10.93 -7.16 3.36
CA GLN A 219 10.96 -8.53 2.84
C GLN A 219 9.58 -9.00 2.40
N ILE A 220 8.49 -8.67 3.11
CA ILE A 220 7.12 -9.02 2.71
C ILE A 220 6.70 -8.22 1.48
N ILE A 221 6.98 -6.91 1.49
CA ILE A 221 6.61 -5.99 0.41
C ILE A 221 7.33 -6.35 -0.89
N PHE A 222 8.60 -6.76 -0.80
CA PHE A 222 9.45 -7.05 -1.95
C PHE A 222 9.97 -8.48 -1.99
N TRP A 223 9.25 -9.41 -1.35
CA TRP A 223 9.61 -10.84 -1.36
C TRP A 223 9.73 -11.28 -2.82
N ASP A 224 10.86 -11.89 -3.17
CA ASP A 224 11.25 -12.40 -4.50
C ASP A 224 12.19 -11.52 -5.38
N ALA A 225 12.53 -10.28 -4.99
CA ALA A 225 13.58 -9.54 -5.73
C ALA A 225 15.01 -10.11 -5.53
N SER A 226 15.24 -10.90 -4.46
CA SER A 226 16.53 -11.51 -4.14
C SER A 226 16.65 -12.99 -4.53
N GLN A 227 15.54 -13.67 -4.84
CA GLN A 227 15.52 -15.11 -5.20
C GLN A 227 15.55 -15.34 -6.71
N GLN A 228 15.07 -14.40 -7.53
CA GLN A 228 15.11 -14.54 -9.00
C GLN A 228 16.51 -14.44 -9.63
N VAL A 229 17.51 -13.90 -8.92
CA VAL A 229 18.90 -13.85 -9.42
C VAL A 229 19.62 -15.21 -9.26
N ALA A 230 19.15 -16.08 -8.37
CA ALA A 230 19.78 -17.39 -8.12
C ALA A 230 19.30 -18.51 -9.05
N ALA A 231 18.34 -18.24 -9.95
CA ALA A 231 17.77 -19.24 -10.87
C ALA A 231 18.31 -19.10 -12.32
N ILE A 232 19.33 -18.26 -12.55
CA ILE A 232 20.01 -18.10 -13.85
C ILE A 232 21.53 -18.30 -13.70
N GLU A 233 21.94 -19.38 -13.03
CA GLU A 233 23.28 -19.98 -13.19
C GLU A 233 23.17 -21.48 -13.46
#